data_AF-A0A7S0MY96-F1
#
_entry.id   AF-A0A7S0MY96-F1
#
_cell.length_a   1.000
_cell.length_b   1.000
_cell.length_c   1.000
_cell.angle_alpha   90.00
_cell.angle_beta   90.00
_cell.angle_gamma   90.00
#
_symmetry.space_group_name_H-M   'P 1'
#
loop_
_entity.id
_entity.type
_entity.pdbx_description
1 polymer ?
#
loop_
_entity_poly.entity_id
_entity_poly.type
_entity_poly.pdbx_seq_one_letter_code
_entity_poly.pdbx_strand_id
1 'polypeptide(L)'
;RWVLPLHGGLPPEEQKRVFDRPPSGVVKVVLATNVAETSITIDDVGCVIDAGRLKEERYDAERRMGSLEDVLVSRAAAKQRRGRAGRVCEGICFHLFPSDAPLADYQEPEVRRVALQQLVMRTKALRLPGLAAEICAELPEPPSAESVAGAVAELGAIGALILEHGEDHHE
;
A
#
# COMPACT_ATOMS: atom_id res chain seq x y z
N ARG A 1 6.33 25.22 -18.73
CA ARG A 1 5.56 24.18 -18.02
C ARG A 1 6.20 23.98 -16.66
N TRP A 2 5.43 23.78 -15.60
CA TRP A 2 5.94 23.56 -14.25
C TRP A 2 5.72 22.09 -13.88
N VAL A 3 6.80 21.31 -13.77
CA VAL A 3 6.74 19.86 -13.53
C VAL A 3 7.18 19.57 -12.10
N LEU A 4 6.38 18.82 -11.36
CA LEU A 4 6.63 18.48 -9.96
C LEU A 4 6.53 16.96 -9.74
N PRO A 5 7.52 16.30 -9.13
CA PRO A 5 7.40 14.90 -8.71
C PRO A 5 6.54 14.79 -7.44
N LEU A 6 5.84 13.66 -7.27
CA LEU A 6 5.10 13.34 -6.06
C LEU A 6 5.17 11.84 -5.73
N HIS A 7 5.96 11.47 -4.73
CA HIS A 7 6.05 10.10 -4.23
C HIS A 7 6.38 10.07 -2.73
N GLY A 8 6.13 8.93 -2.09
CA GLY A 8 6.25 8.78 -0.62
C GLY A 8 7.66 9.01 -0.07
N GLY A 9 8.70 8.81 -0.90
CA GLY A 9 10.10 9.09 -0.54
C GLY A 9 10.51 10.57 -0.55
N LEU A 10 9.66 11.50 -0.97
CA LEU A 10 9.99 12.93 -0.96
C LEU A 10 9.88 13.52 0.46
N PRO A 11 10.75 14.47 0.84
CA PRO A 11 10.57 15.25 2.06
C PRO A 11 9.20 15.96 2.11
N PRO A 12 8.60 16.16 3.30
CA PRO A 12 7.28 16.80 3.42
C PRO A 12 7.20 18.17 2.75
N GLU A 13 8.26 18.98 2.84
CA GLU A 13 8.30 20.30 2.21
C GLU A 13 8.27 20.24 0.68
N GLU A 14 8.83 19.20 0.07
CA GLU A 14 8.75 19.00 -1.38
C GLU A 14 7.38 18.51 -1.81
N GLN A 15 6.75 17.61 -1.03
CA GLN A 15 5.39 17.16 -1.30
C GLN A 15 4.40 18.33 -1.26
N LYS A 16 4.59 19.32 -0.37
CA LYS A 16 3.70 20.49 -0.27
C LYS A 16 3.69 21.38 -1.52
N ARG A 17 4.75 21.37 -2.32
CA ARG A 17 4.87 22.21 -3.54
C ARG A 17 3.76 21.93 -4.56
N VAL A 18 3.16 20.73 -4.53
CA VAL A 18 2.06 20.39 -5.45
C VAL A 18 0.77 21.17 -5.17
N PHE A 19 0.62 21.75 -3.97
CA PHE A 19 -0.54 22.57 -3.58
C PHE A 19 -0.42 24.02 -4.07
N ASP A 20 0.78 24.47 -4.42
CA ASP A 20 0.98 25.82 -4.92
C ASP A 20 0.29 26.00 -6.28
N ARG A 21 -0.35 27.16 -6.46
CA ARG A 21 -1.01 27.50 -7.74
C ARG A 21 0.04 27.93 -8.77
N PRO A 22 -0.08 27.49 -10.05
CA PRO A 22 0.84 27.93 -11.08
C PRO A 22 0.72 29.44 -11.34
N PRO A 23 1.82 30.10 -11.72
CA PRO A 23 1.76 31.44 -12.28
C PRO A 23 0.84 31.50 -13.51
N SER A 24 0.29 32.70 -13.79
CA SER A 24 -0.57 32.90 -14.96
C SER A 24 0.11 32.46 -16.26
N GLY A 25 -0.63 31.74 -17.11
CA GLY A 25 -0.12 31.20 -18.37
C GLY A 25 0.77 29.95 -18.25
N VAL A 26 0.99 29.42 -17.03
CA VAL A 26 1.80 28.21 -16.80
C VAL A 26 0.91 27.01 -16.47
N VAL A 27 1.11 25.92 -17.20
CA VAL A 27 0.49 24.62 -16.85
C VAL A 27 1.36 23.90 -15.82
N LYS A 28 0.75 23.55 -14.68
CA LYS A 28 1.30 22.65 -13.66
C LYS A 28 1.08 21.20 -14.08
N VAL A 29 2.12 20.38 -13.99
CA VAL A 29 2.10 18.94 -14.28
C VAL A 29 2.68 18.23 -13.07
N VAL A 30 1.90 17.37 -12.43
CA VAL A 30 2.34 16.58 -11.28
C VAL A 30 2.53 15.14 -11.73
N LEU A 31 3.74 14.62 -11.57
CA LEU A 31 4.08 13.23 -11.85
C LEU A 31 4.03 12.46 -10.54
N ALA A 32 2.96 11.70 -10.33
CA ALA A 32 2.67 11.08 -9.06
C ALA A 32 2.66 9.54 -9.09
N THR A 33 2.99 8.95 -7.95
CA THR A 33 2.67 7.55 -7.62
C THR A 33 1.22 7.46 -7.08
N ASN A 34 0.81 6.28 -6.61
CA ASN A 34 -0.48 6.07 -5.96
C ASN A 34 -0.69 6.91 -4.68
N VAL A 35 0.33 7.63 -4.18
CA VAL A 35 0.17 8.62 -3.09
C VAL A 35 -0.88 9.71 -3.41
N ALA A 36 -1.00 10.10 -4.69
CA ALA A 36 -2.03 11.06 -5.11
C ALA A 36 -3.45 10.46 -5.14
N GLU A 37 -3.57 9.12 -5.11
CA GLU A 37 -4.85 8.42 -5.20
C GLU A 37 -5.63 8.47 -3.89
N THR A 38 -4.96 8.43 -2.75
CA THR A 38 -5.58 8.33 -1.42
C THR A 38 -5.19 9.51 -0.51
N SER A 39 -3.89 9.80 -0.39
CA SER A 39 -3.35 10.65 0.69
C SER A 39 -3.30 12.14 0.38
N ILE A 40 -3.39 12.55 -0.89
CA ILE A 40 -3.18 13.95 -1.29
C ILE A 40 -4.30 14.44 -2.22
N THR A 41 -4.87 15.61 -1.90
CA THR A 41 -5.89 16.29 -2.70
C THR A 41 -5.32 17.57 -3.28
N ILE A 42 -5.09 17.57 -4.58
CA ILE A 42 -4.65 18.75 -5.35
C ILE A 42 -5.91 19.35 -5.96
N ASP A 43 -6.23 20.59 -5.61
CA ASP A 43 -7.52 21.21 -5.95
C ASP A 43 -7.64 21.56 -7.43
N ASP A 44 -6.55 21.97 -8.09
CA ASP A 44 -6.55 22.50 -9.46
C ASP A 44 -6.31 21.44 -10.55
N VAL A 45 -6.66 20.18 -10.29
CA VAL A 45 -6.52 19.09 -11.26
C VAL A 45 -7.71 19.06 -12.23
N GLY A 46 -7.48 19.52 -13.46
CA GLY A 46 -8.44 19.40 -14.57
C GLY A 46 -8.25 18.15 -15.46
N CYS A 47 -7.09 17.51 -15.39
CA CYS A 47 -6.76 16.35 -16.23
C CYS A 47 -5.96 15.31 -15.45
N VAL A 48 -6.34 14.04 -15.56
CA VAL A 48 -5.62 12.89 -15.02
C VAL A 48 -5.20 11.98 -16.17
N ILE A 49 -3.94 11.56 -16.16
CA ILE A 49 -3.41 10.53 -17.04
C ILE A 49 -3.05 9.34 -16.16
N ASP A 50 -3.84 8.28 -16.26
CA ASP A 50 -3.69 7.05 -15.50
C ASP A 50 -2.95 6.00 -16.33
N ALA A 51 -1.71 5.71 -15.96
CA ALA A 51 -0.91 4.67 -16.60
C ALA A 51 -1.47 3.25 -16.40
N GLY A 52 -2.42 3.05 -15.47
CA GLY A 52 -3.02 1.75 -15.18
C GLY A 52 -2.14 0.77 -14.43
N ARG A 53 -0.99 1.23 -13.91
CA ARG A 53 -0.01 0.40 -13.21
C ARG A 53 0.24 0.90 -11.80
N LEU A 54 0.66 0.00 -10.91
CA LEU A 54 1.23 0.31 -9.60
C LEU A 54 2.37 -0.63 -9.27
N LYS A 55 3.25 -0.18 -8.37
CA LYS A 55 4.22 -1.04 -7.71
C LYS A 55 3.57 -1.65 -6.47
N GLU A 56 3.50 -2.96 -6.42
CA GLU A 56 2.83 -3.71 -5.35
C GLU A 56 3.84 -4.59 -4.61
N GLU A 57 3.89 -4.44 -3.29
CA GLU A 57 4.68 -5.33 -2.44
C GLU A 57 3.98 -6.68 -2.29
N ARG A 58 4.75 -7.75 -2.52
CA ARG A 58 4.31 -9.14 -2.43
C ARG A 58 5.33 -10.00 -1.69
N TYR A 59 4.85 -11.00 -0.96
CA TYR A 59 5.67 -11.95 -0.22
C TYR A 59 5.46 -13.36 -0.73
N ASP A 60 6.57 -14.02 -1.09
CA ASP A 60 6.61 -15.44 -1.41
C ASP A 60 7.07 -16.21 -0.17
N ALA A 61 6.14 -16.98 0.43
CA ALA A 61 6.40 -17.75 1.63
C ALA A 61 7.32 -18.96 1.41
N GLU A 62 7.32 -19.54 0.20
CA GLU A 62 8.21 -20.67 -0.14
C GLU A 62 9.66 -20.20 -0.24
N ARG A 63 9.86 -19.02 -0.84
CA ARG A 63 11.19 -18.41 -1.02
C ARG A 63 11.62 -17.53 0.14
N ARG A 64 10.71 -17.24 1.08
CA ARG A 64 10.89 -16.30 2.20
C ARG A 64 11.40 -14.94 1.74
N MET A 65 10.79 -14.41 0.67
CA MET A 65 11.30 -13.22 -0.01
C MET A 65 10.18 -12.24 -0.34
N GLY A 66 10.38 -10.98 0.05
CA GLY A 66 9.58 -9.86 -0.41
C GLY A 66 10.03 -9.41 -1.81
N SER A 67 9.07 -8.99 -2.63
CA SER A 67 9.32 -8.43 -3.95
C SER A 67 8.42 -7.22 -4.20
N LEU A 68 8.87 -6.35 -5.12
CA LEU A 68 8.09 -5.21 -5.57
C LEU A 68 7.71 -5.41 -7.02
N GLU A 69 6.49 -5.86 -7.25
CA GLU A 69 5.99 -6.23 -8.56
C GLU A 69 5.32 -5.06 -9.28
N ASP A 70 5.40 -5.07 -10.61
CA ASP A 70 4.70 -4.11 -11.45
C ASP A 70 3.39 -4.70 -11.94
N VAL A 71 2.27 -4.29 -11.35
CA VAL A 71 0.95 -4.88 -11.58
C VAL A 71 -0.04 -3.87 -12.12
N LEU A 72 -1.11 -4.37 -12.73
CA LEU A 72 -2.25 -3.53 -13.13
C LEU A 72 -3.01 -3.03 -11.89
N VAL A 73 -3.58 -1.84 -12.01
CA VAL A 73 -4.46 -1.28 -10.97
C VAL A 73 -5.79 -2.01 -10.89
N SER A 74 -6.44 -1.95 -9.72
CA SER A 74 -7.83 -2.41 -9.60
C SER A 74 -8.81 -1.44 -10.27
N ARG A 75 -10.03 -1.90 -10.56
CA ARG A 75 -11.13 -1.04 -11.04
C ARG A 75 -11.46 0.05 -10.03
N ALA A 76 -11.42 -0.30 -8.73
CA ALA A 76 -11.60 0.67 -7.65
C ALA A 76 -10.53 1.77 -7.70
N ALA A 77 -9.26 1.41 -7.88
CA ALA A 77 -8.16 2.38 -7.97
C ALA A 77 -8.28 3.29 -9.20
N ALA A 78 -8.56 2.73 -10.38
CA ALA A 78 -8.82 3.51 -11.59
C ALA A 78 -10.00 4.49 -11.41
N LYS A 79 -11.06 4.08 -10.70
CA LYS A 79 -12.19 4.95 -10.34
C LYS A 79 -11.78 6.07 -9.38
N GLN A 80 -10.94 5.79 -8.39
CA GLN A 80 -10.42 6.81 -7.48
C GLN A 80 -9.56 7.84 -8.21
N ARG A 81 -8.68 7.38 -9.12
CA ARG A 81 -7.84 8.25 -9.96
C ARG A 81 -8.68 9.16 -10.85
N ARG A 82 -9.73 8.62 -11.50
CA ARG A 82 -10.69 9.42 -12.26
C ARG A 82 -11.33 10.52 -11.41
N GLY A 83 -11.69 10.21 -10.17
CA GLY A 83 -12.26 11.17 -9.23
C GLY A 83 -11.34 12.34 -8.83
N ARG A 84 -10.05 12.30 -9.21
CA ARG A 84 -9.12 13.42 -8.99
C ARG A 84 -9.28 14.52 -10.03
N ALA A 85 -9.76 14.21 -11.24
CA ALA A 85 -10.17 15.20 -12.24
C ALA A 85 -11.69 15.40 -12.13
N GLY A 86 -12.13 16.52 -11.56
CA GLY A 86 -13.57 16.77 -11.38
C GLY A 86 -13.98 17.50 -10.11
N ARG A 87 -13.02 17.93 -9.28
CA ARG A 87 -13.34 18.59 -7.99
C ARG A 87 -13.74 20.05 -8.14
N VAL A 88 -13.04 20.79 -8.99
CA VAL A 88 -13.19 22.24 -9.13
C VAL A 88 -13.83 22.63 -10.47
N CYS A 89 -13.69 21.79 -11.49
CA CYS A 89 -14.31 21.96 -12.80
C CYS A 89 -14.58 20.59 -13.42
N GLU A 90 -15.30 20.56 -14.54
CA GLU A 90 -15.34 19.37 -15.40
C GLU A 90 -13.91 18.93 -15.73
N GLY A 91 -13.62 17.65 -15.51
CA GLY A 91 -12.29 17.08 -15.64
C GLY A 91 -12.26 15.91 -16.60
N ILE A 92 -11.08 15.62 -17.15
CA ILE A 92 -10.86 14.51 -18.07
C ILE A 92 -9.91 13.50 -17.43
N CYS A 93 -10.20 12.22 -17.58
CA CYS A 93 -9.31 11.14 -17.14
C CYS A 93 -9.02 10.21 -18.33
N PHE A 94 -7.75 10.08 -18.67
CA PHE A 94 -7.26 9.15 -19.69
C PHE A 94 -6.70 7.90 -19.03
N HIS A 95 -7.28 6.74 -19.33
CA HIS A 95 -6.75 5.45 -18.90
C HIS A 95 -5.89 4.86 -20.03
N LEU A 96 -4.62 4.56 -19.75
CA LEU A 96 -3.66 4.02 -20.73
C LEU A 96 -3.67 2.48 -20.79
N PHE A 97 -4.85 1.90 -20.74
CA PHE A 97 -5.10 0.46 -20.84
C PHE A 97 -6.44 0.22 -21.54
N PRO A 98 -6.60 -0.93 -22.23
CA PRO A 98 -7.83 -1.19 -22.98
C PRO A 98 -9.02 -1.47 -22.05
N SER A 99 -10.23 -1.30 -22.57
CA SER A 99 -11.47 -1.45 -21.77
C SER A 99 -11.72 -2.89 -21.29
N ASP A 100 -11.12 -3.88 -21.95
CA ASP A 100 -11.17 -5.30 -21.62
C ASP A 100 -9.98 -5.76 -20.74
N ALA A 101 -9.15 -4.83 -20.26
CA ALA A 101 -8.04 -5.17 -19.37
C ALA A 101 -8.55 -5.99 -18.15
N PRO A 102 -7.83 -7.06 -17.76
CA PRO A 102 -8.24 -7.97 -16.71
C PRO A 102 -7.98 -7.37 -15.31
N LEU A 103 -8.64 -6.26 -15.01
CA LEU A 103 -8.50 -5.58 -13.73
C LEU A 103 -9.33 -6.30 -12.66
N ALA A 104 -8.72 -6.57 -11.51
CA ALA A 104 -9.45 -6.98 -10.31
C ALA A 104 -10.37 -5.84 -9.84
N ASP A 105 -11.49 -6.16 -9.21
CA ASP A 105 -12.43 -5.13 -8.73
C ASP A 105 -11.80 -4.28 -7.62
N TYR A 106 -11.10 -4.95 -6.70
CA TYR A 106 -10.38 -4.36 -5.57
C TYR A 106 -8.95 -4.90 -5.51
N GLN A 107 -8.06 -4.12 -4.89
CA GLN A 107 -6.71 -4.59 -4.59
C GLN A 107 -6.78 -5.58 -3.43
N GLU A 108 -5.94 -6.61 -3.45
CA GLU A 108 -5.84 -7.54 -2.34
C GLU A 108 -5.35 -6.80 -1.06
N PRO A 109 -5.95 -7.07 0.11
CA PRO A 109 -5.56 -6.44 1.36
C PRO A 109 -4.08 -6.65 1.65
N GLU A 110 -3.39 -5.60 2.10
CA GLU A 110 -1.95 -5.61 2.35
C GLU A 110 -1.53 -6.79 3.25
N VAL A 111 -2.28 -7.03 4.33
CA VAL A 111 -2.01 -8.12 5.28
C VAL A 111 -2.04 -9.52 4.66
N ARG A 112 -2.66 -9.71 3.50
CA ARG A 112 -2.70 -11.02 2.81
C ARG A 112 -1.54 -11.22 1.83
N ARG A 113 -0.83 -10.15 1.47
CA ARG A 113 0.17 -10.17 0.40
C ARG A 113 1.56 -9.74 0.83
N VAL A 114 1.74 -9.12 2.01
CA VAL A 114 3.06 -8.70 2.51
C VAL A 114 3.57 -9.61 3.63
N ALA A 115 4.85 -9.44 3.96
CA ALA A 115 5.50 -10.19 5.03
C ALA A 115 4.98 -9.74 6.41
N LEU A 116 4.61 -10.69 7.29
CA LEU A 116 3.86 -10.41 8.51
C LEU A 116 4.73 -10.18 9.77
N GLN A 117 6.05 -10.24 9.65
CA GLN A 117 6.97 -10.15 10.79
C GLN A 117 6.79 -8.84 11.55
N GLN A 118 6.65 -7.71 10.85
CA GLN A 118 6.39 -6.41 11.48
C GLN A 118 5.05 -6.38 12.23
N LEU A 119 4.00 -6.96 11.65
CA LEU A 119 2.70 -7.06 12.29
C LEU A 119 2.76 -7.90 13.57
N VAL A 120 3.39 -9.08 13.49
CA VAL A 120 3.59 -9.98 14.64
C VAL A 120 4.43 -9.32 15.73
N MET A 121 5.52 -8.63 15.39
CA MET A 121 6.30 -7.89 16.39
C MET A 121 5.46 -6.79 17.06
N ARG A 122 4.60 -6.10 16.30
CA ARG A 122 3.75 -5.04 16.82
C ARG A 122 2.70 -5.57 17.81
N THR A 123 2.09 -6.73 17.55
CA THR A 123 1.14 -7.33 18.51
C THR A 123 1.82 -7.65 19.85
N LYS A 124 3.08 -8.14 19.80
CA LYS A 124 3.88 -8.41 21.00
C LYS A 124 4.36 -7.14 21.70
N ALA A 125 4.83 -6.13 20.95
CA ALA A 125 5.26 -4.85 21.51
C ALA A 125 4.13 -4.11 22.24
N LEU A 126 2.90 -4.23 21.73
CA LEU A 126 1.70 -3.68 22.37
C LEU A 126 1.16 -4.53 23.52
N ARG A 127 1.76 -5.70 23.79
CA ARG A 127 1.33 -6.66 24.84
C ARG A 127 -0.16 -7.02 24.72
N LEU A 128 -0.63 -7.18 23.49
CA LEU A 128 -2.00 -7.63 23.26
C LEU A 128 -2.17 -9.06 23.82
N PRO A 129 -3.30 -9.36 24.48
CA PRO A 129 -3.55 -10.69 25.01
C PRO A 129 -3.69 -11.70 23.86
N GLY A 130 -3.16 -12.91 24.08
CA GLY A 130 -3.26 -14.02 23.12
C GLY A 130 -2.06 -14.21 22.19
N LEU A 131 -2.17 -15.22 21.35
CA LEU A 131 -1.21 -15.54 20.31
C LEU A 131 -1.37 -14.58 19.12
N ALA A 132 -0.28 -14.35 18.39
CA ALA A 132 -0.33 -13.49 17.20
C ALA A 132 -1.35 -13.99 16.16
N ALA A 133 -1.52 -15.31 16.04
CA ALA A 133 -2.53 -15.92 15.17
C ALA A 133 -3.97 -15.58 15.58
N GLU A 134 -4.27 -15.59 16.88
CA GLU A 134 -5.59 -15.25 17.42
C GLU A 134 -5.92 -13.79 17.14
N ILE A 135 -4.97 -12.89 17.43
CA ILE A 135 -5.12 -11.46 17.20
C ILE A 135 -5.29 -11.16 15.70
N CYS A 136 -4.49 -11.80 14.84
CA CYS A 136 -4.59 -11.57 13.39
C CYS A 136 -5.89 -12.13 12.80
N ALA A 137 -6.50 -13.16 13.40
CA ALA A 137 -7.77 -13.72 12.97
C ALA A 137 -8.96 -12.77 13.21
N GLU A 138 -8.84 -11.83 14.15
CA GLU A 138 -9.86 -10.82 14.44
C GLU A 138 -9.81 -9.60 13.51
N LEU A 139 -8.84 -9.53 12.60
CA LEU A 139 -8.74 -8.43 11.63
C LEU A 139 -9.91 -8.47 10.62
N PRO A 140 -10.34 -7.32 10.05
CA PRO A 140 -11.44 -7.28 9.09
C PRO A 140 -11.25 -8.20 7.88
N GLU A 141 -10.02 -8.29 7.40
CA GLU A 141 -9.61 -9.16 6.30
C GLU A 141 -8.38 -9.95 6.75
N PRO A 142 -8.57 -11.05 7.51
CA PRO A 142 -7.47 -11.70 8.19
C PRO A 142 -6.50 -12.36 7.19
N PRO A 143 -5.19 -12.42 7.51
CA PRO A 143 -4.23 -13.25 6.79
C PRO A 143 -4.51 -14.75 7.01
N SER A 144 -3.86 -15.62 6.23
CA SER A 144 -3.88 -17.05 6.53
C SER A 144 -3.13 -17.33 7.83
N ALA A 145 -3.60 -18.33 8.59
CA ALA A 145 -2.92 -18.77 9.81
C ALA A 145 -1.50 -19.27 9.52
N GLU A 146 -1.29 -19.87 8.34
CA GLU A 146 0.02 -20.32 7.86
C GLU A 146 1.01 -19.16 7.69
N SER A 147 0.59 -18.05 7.07
CA SER A 147 1.45 -16.87 6.91
C SER A 147 1.85 -16.27 8.26
N VAL A 148 0.94 -16.25 9.24
CA VAL A 148 1.25 -15.78 10.60
C VAL A 148 2.22 -16.72 11.30
N ALA A 149 1.99 -18.03 11.22
CA ALA A 149 2.87 -19.04 11.79
C ALA A 149 4.28 -18.97 11.19
N GLY A 150 4.38 -18.80 9.86
CA GLY A 150 5.65 -18.60 9.16
C GLY A 150 6.40 -17.38 9.68
N ALA A 151 5.72 -16.25 9.84
CA ALA A 151 6.33 -15.03 10.40
C ALA A 151 6.80 -15.21 11.85
N VAL A 152 6.02 -15.89 12.71
CA VAL A 152 6.44 -16.21 14.09
C VAL A 152 7.68 -17.11 14.10
N ALA A 153 7.70 -18.15 13.26
CA ALA A 153 8.82 -19.07 13.17
C ALA A 153 10.10 -18.38 12.68
N GLU A 154 10.00 -17.51 11.67
CA GLU A 154 11.14 -16.72 11.17
C GLU A 154 11.68 -15.75 12.23
N LEU A 155 10.80 -15.06 12.95
CA LEU A 155 11.18 -14.18 14.05
C LEU A 155 11.85 -14.96 15.20
N GLY A 156 11.39 -16.17 15.49
CA GLY A 156 12.04 -17.08 16.44
C GLY A 156 13.43 -17.50 15.96
N ALA A 157 13.57 -17.85 14.68
CA ALA A 157 14.83 -18.29 14.09
C ALA A 157 15.93 -17.22 14.12
N ILE A 158 15.56 -15.93 13.99
CA ILE A 158 16.51 -14.81 14.11
C ILE A 158 16.69 -14.31 15.55
N GLY A 159 16.04 -14.95 16.54
CA GLY A 159 16.10 -14.56 17.95
C GLY A 159 15.34 -13.28 18.31
N ALA A 160 14.50 -12.77 17.42
CA ALA A 160 13.67 -11.59 17.67
C ALA A 160 12.46 -11.91 18.57
N LEU A 161 12.03 -13.17 18.61
CA LEU A 161 11.03 -13.68 19.55
C LEU A 161 11.61 -14.88 20.31
N ILE A 162 11.37 -14.91 21.62
CA ILE A 162 11.58 -16.12 22.41
C ILE A 162 10.35 -16.98 22.20
N LEU A 163 10.52 -18.10 21.52
CA LEU A 163 9.53 -19.16 21.55
C LEU A 163 9.73 -19.87 22.88
N GLU A 164 8.83 -19.66 23.85
CA GLU A 164 8.82 -20.45 25.08
C GLU A 164 8.72 -21.92 24.67
N HIS A 165 9.86 -22.62 24.70
CA HIS A 165 9.86 -24.07 24.67
C HIS A 165 9.26 -24.47 26.01
N GLY A 166 8.13 -25.16 25.98
CA GLY A 166 7.50 -25.67 27.20
C GLY A 166 8.50 -26.51 27.98
N GLU A 167 9.08 -25.92 29.01
CA GLU A 167 9.70 -26.67 30.10
C GLU A 167 8.57 -27.06 31.05
N ASP A 168 7.90 -28.17 30.73
CA ASP A 168 7.29 -29.02 31.76
C ASP A 168 8.44 -29.57 32.63
N HIS A 169 8.91 -28.76 33.57
CA HIS A 169 9.61 -29.26 34.73
C HIS A 169 8.58 -29.57 35.81
N HIS A 170 8.13 -30.82 35.79
CA HIS A 170 7.62 -31.49 36.98
C HIS A 170 8.63 -31.34 38.13
N GLU A 171 8.20 -30.68 39.21
CA GLU A 171 8.51 -31.04 40.60
C GLU A 171 7.27 -30.85 41.46
#